data_AF-K0SCE6-F1
#
_entry.id   AF-K0SCE6-F1
#
_cell.length_a   1.000
_cell.length_b   1.000
_cell.length_c   1.000
_cell.angle_alpha   90.00
_cell.angle_beta   90.00
_cell.angle_gamma   90.00
#
_symmetry.space_group_name_H-M   'P 1'
#
loop_
_entity.id
_entity.type
_entity.pdbx_description
1 polymer ?
#
loop_
_entity_poly.entity_id
_entity_poly.type
_entity_poly.pdbx_seq_one_letter_code
_entity_poly.pdbx_strand_id
1 'polypeptide(L)'
;MTAEPARWEEAIEASVAEIRKLGVHGVTPGEMERYASALLTDAEQLAAQGDMISHGDQLAYLMETVANGHTFMSSEQSYAITEAALSTLTLEEVNSAASELCAHITGLNDGEAGSRGPSWPSPAPRGAPTGTPRRSSPRTASARRSHGRAGPTSSRSRTSSCRTRS
;
A
#
# COMPACT_ATOMS: atom_id res chain seq x y z
N MET A 1 -16.09 -0.45 2.44
CA MET A 1 -16.60 0.09 1.16
C MET A 1 -16.20 -0.86 0.05
N THR A 2 -17.15 -1.60 -0.49
CA THR A 2 -16.94 -2.47 -1.65
C THR A 2 -18.13 -2.25 -2.57
N ALA A 3 -17.91 -1.61 -3.72
CA ALA A 3 -18.94 -1.42 -4.72
C ALA A 3 -19.07 -2.67 -5.60
N GLU A 4 -20.26 -2.92 -6.13
CA GLU A 4 -20.41 -3.90 -7.20
C GLU A 4 -19.69 -3.41 -8.46
N PRO A 5 -18.86 -4.25 -9.13
CA PRO A 5 -18.10 -3.82 -10.30
C PRO A 5 -18.94 -3.25 -11.44
N ALA A 6 -20.19 -3.69 -11.55
CA ALA A 6 -21.13 -3.23 -12.57
C ALA A 6 -21.68 -1.82 -12.31
N ARG A 7 -21.62 -1.31 -11.07
CA ARG A 7 -22.19 -0.04 -10.63
C ARG A 7 -21.11 0.89 -10.08
N TRP A 8 -19.97 0.94 -10.76
CA TRP A 8 -18.85 1.79 -10.36
C TRP A 8 -19.20 3.29 -10.44
N GLU A 9 -20.05 3.69 -11.39
CA GLU A 9 -20.48 5.09 -11.54
C GLU A 9 -21.24 5.59 -10.31
N GLU A 10 -22.21 4.81 -9.82
CA GLU A 10 -22.97 5.11 -8.60
C GLU A 10 -22.04 5.20 -7.37
N ALA A 11 -21.02 4.36 -7.31
CA ALA A 11 -20.06 4.38 -6.21
C ALA A 11 -19.20 5.65 -6.23
N ILE A 12 -18.81 6.14 -7.41
CA ILE A 12 -18.10 7.41 -7.55
C ILE A 12 -19.01 8.57 -7.19
N GLU A 13 -20.25 8.58 -7.68
CA GLU A 13 -21.25 9.61 -7.35
C GLU A 13 -21.48 9.71 -5.84
N ALA A 14 -21.74 8.58 -5.18
CA ALA A 14 -21.91 8.52 -3.73
C ALA A 14 -20.66 9.02 -2.99
N SER A 15 -19.46 8.66 -3.45
CA SER A 15 -18.21 9.09 -2.81
C SER A 15 -18.02 10.60 -2.91
N VAL A 16 -18.26 11.19 -4.09
CA VAL A 16 -18.16 12.65 -4.30
C VAL A 16 -19.24 13.39 -3.51
N ALA A 17 -20.45 12.84 -3.44
CA ALA A 17 -21.54 13.41 -2.65
C ALA A 17 -21.21 13.47 -1.16
N GLU A 18 -20.64 12.41 -0.59
CA GLU A 18 -20.23 12.38 0.82
C GLU A 18 -19.04 13.33 1.10
N ILE A 19 -18.07 13.44 0.19
CA ILE A 19 -16.98 14.43 0.31
C ILE A 19 -17.56 15.86 0.34
N ARG A 20 -18.52 16.16 -0.55
CA ARG A 20 -19.17 17.48 -0.57
C ARG A 20 -19.94 17.74 0.72
N LYS A 21 -20.67 16.73 1.22
CA LYS A 21 -21.44 16.83 2.45
C LYS A 21 -20.54 17.12 3.66
N LEU A 22 -19.38 16.45 3.73
CA LEU A 22 -18.36 16.72 4.74
C LEU A 22 -17.83 18.16 4.66
N GLY A 23 -17.55 18.66 3.45
CA GLY A 23 -17.09 20.05 3.28
C GLY A 23 -18.12 21.11 3.66
N VAL A 24 -19.42 20.85 3.45
CA VAL A 24 -20.50 21.80 3.74
C VAL A 24 -20.94 21.77 5.20
N HIS A 25 -21.06 20.58 5.79
CA HIS A 25 -21.63 20.40 7.13
C HIS A 25 -20.57 20.16 8.22
N GLY A 26 -19.36 19.77 7.84
CA GLY A 26 -18.31 19.41 8.78
C GLY A 26 -18.60 18.10 9.52
N VAL A 27 -17.75 17.83 10.51
CA VAL A 27 -17.84 16.72 11.46
C VAL A 27 -18.63 17.17 12.68
N THR A 28 -19.45 16.28 13.23
CA THR A 28 -20.19 16.53 14.48
C THR A 28 -19.33 16.23 15.72
N PRO A 29 -19.63 16.83 16.90
CA PRO A 29 -18.87 16.56 18.12
C PRO A 29 -18.79 15.07 18.47
N GLY A 30 -19.90 14.33 18.34
CA GLY A 30 -19.93 12.89 18.60
C GLY A 30 -19.17 12.04 17.57
N GLU A 31 -19.00 12.53 16.34
CA GLU A 31 -18.12 11.88 15.35
C GLU A 31 -16.65 12.12 15.70
N MET A 32 -16.30 13.35 16.07
CA MET A 32 -14.95 13.72 16.51
C MET A 32 -14.50 12.89 17.72
N GLU A 33 -15.35 12.73 18.74
CA GLU A 33 -15.05 11.88 19.91
C GLU A 33 -14.81 10.42 19.52
N ARG A 34 -15.60 9.90 18.57
CA ARG A 34 -15.42 8.52 18.06
C ARG A 34 -14.10 8.37 17.30
N TYR A 35 -13.73 9.34 16.47
CA TYR A 35 -12.45 9.32 15.75
C TYR A 35 -11.26 9.44 16.71
N ALA A 36 -11.34 10.34 17.69
CA ALA A 36 -10.30 10.49 18.71
C ALA A 36 -10.13 9.18 19.52
N SER A 37 -11.24 8.56 19.92
CA SER A 37 -11.20 7.29 20.66
C SER A 37 -10.60 6.15 19.82
N ALA A 38 -10.93 6.09 18.52
CA ALA A 38 -10.35 5.11 17.61
C ALA A 38 -8.83 5.32 17.43
N LEU A 39 -8.40 6.57 17.23
CA LEU A 39 -6.98 6.92 17.11
C LEU A 39 -6.18 6.58 18.37
N LEU A 40 -6.74 6.87 19.55
CA LEU A 40 -6.11 6.49 20.82
C LEU A 40 -6.00 4.98 20.99
N THR A 41 -7.06 4.25 20.62
CA THR A 41 -7.05 2.77 20.70
C THR A 41 -5.97 2.18 19.79
N ASP A 42 -5.83 2.69 18.57
CA ASP A 42 -4.80 2.23 17.64
C ASP A 42 -3.39 2.57 18.16
N ALA A 43 -3.19 3.79 18.69
CA ALA A 43 -1.91 4.21 19.27
C ALA A 43 -1.54 3.39 20.51
N GLU A 44 -2.52 3.05 21.37
CA GLU A 44 -2.33 2.19 22.54
C GLU A 44 -1.92 0.78 22.11
N GLN A 45 -2.57 0.22 21.08
CA GLN A 45 -2.20 -1.10 20.55
C GLN A 45 -0.78 -1.10 19.98
N LEU A 46 -0.39 -0.05 19.27
CA LEU A 46 0.98 0.10 18.75
C LEU A 46 2.01 0.25 19.87
N ALA A 47 1.67 0.95 20.96
CA ALA A 47 2.52 1.04 22.15
C ALA A 47 2.66 -0.32 22.84
N ALA A 48 1.57 -1.05 23.04
CA ALA A 48 1.56 -2.37 23.67
C ALA A 48 2.33 -3.44 22.87
N GLN A 49 2.44 -3.25 21.55
CA GLN A 49 3.19 -4.14 20.65
C GLN A 49 4.58 -3.62 20.28
N GLY A 50 5.00 -2.46 20.81
CA GLY A 50 6.23 -1.79 20.38
C GLY A 50 7.49 -2.66 20.50
N ASP A 51 7.55 -3.47 21.56
CA ASP A 51 8.66 -4.40 21.82
C ASP A 51 8.61 -5.69 20.99
N MET A 52 7.49 -5.93 20.29
CA MET A 52 7.26 -7.12 19.47
C MET A 52 7.63 -6.90 17.98
N ILE A 53 8.04 -5.68 17.60
CA ILE A 53 8.41 -5.33 16.22
C ILE A 53 9.75 -5.99 15.86
N SER A 54 9.85 -6.56 14.67
CA SER A 54 11.11 -7.18 14.21
C SER A 54 12.22 -6.13 14.04
N HIS A 55 13.47 -6.50 14.32
CA HIS A 55 14.61 -5.58 14.15
C HIS A 55 14.78 -5.08 12.70
N GLY A 56 14.34 -5.86 11.71
CA GLY A 56 14.34 -5.44 10.30
C GLY A 56 13.36 -4.30 10.04
N ASP A 57 12.16 -4.41 10.58
CA ASP A 57 11.11 -3.38 10.44
C ASP A 57 11.47 -2.12 11.23
N GLN A 58 12.06 -2.27 12.42
CA GLN A 58 12.59 -1.14 13.20
C GLN A 58 13.65 -0.35 12.42
N LEU A 59 14.57 -1.06 11.74
CA LEU A 59 15.59 -0.41 10.93
C LEU A 59 14.99 0.28 9.70
N ALA A 60 14.04 -0.36 9.02
CA ALA A 60 13.34 0.24 7.88
C ALA A 60 12.61 1.53 8.28
N TYR A 61 11.89 1.50 9.42
CA TYR A 61 11.22 2.67 9.96
C TYR A 61 12.19 3.80 10.35
N LEU A 62 13.35 3.46 10.95
CA LEU A 62 14.39 4.44 11.27
C LEU A 62 15.00 5.06 10.00
N MET A 63 15.24 4.26 8.97
CA MET A 63 15.77 4.76 7.70
C MET A 63 14.78 5.67 6.99
N GLU A 64 13.48 5.34 7.02
CA GLU A 64 12.42 6.16 6.43
C GLU A 64 12.25 7.50 7.17
N THR A 65 12.21 7.49 8.50
CA THR A 65 12.09 8.71 9.31
C THR A 65 13.27 9.65 9.09
N VAL A 66 14.50 9.12 9.03
CA VAL A 66 15.70 9.91 8.71
C VAL A 66 15.65 10.47 7.29
N ALA A 67 15.19 9.69 6.31
CA ALA A 67 15.09 10.15 4.91
C ALA A 67 14.08 11.30 4.75
N ASN A 68 12.99 11.28 5.51
CA ASN A 68 11.97 12.33 5.52
C ASN A 68 12.33 13.52 6.41
N GLY A 69 13.43 13.45 7.17
CA GLY A 69 13.82 14.49 8.13
C GLY A 69 12.89 14.58 9.35
N HIS A 70 12.15 13.51 9.65
CA HIS A 70 11.25 13.43 10.78
C HIS A 70 12.00 13.02 12.06
N THR A 71 11.50 13.48 13.21
CA THR A 71 12.00 13.03 14.50
C THR A 71 11.56 11.59 14.75
N PHE A 72 12.52 10.69 14.97
CA PHE A 72 12.23 9.33 15.39
C PHE A 72 11.67 9.32 16.82
N MET A 73 10.58 8.57 17.03
CA MET A 73 9.89 8.42 18.31
C MET A 73 9.59 6.94 18.56
N SER A 74 9.70 6.51 19.83
CA SER A 74 9.22 5.18 20.22
C SER A 74 7.69 5.13 20.22
N SER A 75 7.09 3.94 20.11
CA SER A 75 5.64 3.78 20.10
C SER A 75 4.96 4.36 21.36
N GLU A 76 5.58 4.22 22.53
CA GLU A 76 5.08 4.83 23.79
C GLU A 76 5.12 6.37 23.74
N GLN A 77 6.20 6.94 23.20
CA GLN A 77 6.30 8.40 23.04
C GLN A 77 5.26 8.91 22.05
N SER A 78 5.06 8.19 20.94
CA SER A 78 4.04 8.51 19.95
C SER A 78 2.63 8.47 20.54
N TYR A 79 2.34 7.50 21.41
CA TYR A 79 1.07 7.45 22.15
C TYR A 79 0.87 8.68 23.04
N ALA A 80 1.85 9.02 23.88
CA ALA A 80 1.75 10.17 24.78
C ALA A 80 1.59 11.51 24.04
N ILE A 81 2.29 11.68 22.91
CA ILE A 81 2.14 12.87 22.07
C ILE A 81 0.79 12.89 21.34
N THR A 82 0.27 11.73 20.92
CA THR A 82 -1.05 11.63 20.30
C THR A 82 -2.15 12.00 21.30
N GLU A 83 -2.06 11.53 22.54
CA GLU A 83 -2.97 11.91 23.61
C GLU A 83 -2.94 13.41 23.89
N ALA A 84 -1.74 13.99 24.00
CA ALA A 84 -1.58 15.42 24.18
C ALA A 84 -2.17 16.22 23.00
N ALA A 85 -1.88 15.80 21.75
CA ALA A 85 -2.40 16.48 20.55
C ALA A 85 -3.92 16.44 20.48
N LEU A 86 -4.54 15.29 20.76
CA LEU A 86 -6.00 15.15 20.75
C LEU A 86 -6.68 15.99 21.84
N SER A 87 -6.02 16.22 22.98
CA SER A 87 -6.55 17.09 24.04
C SER A 87 -6.61 18.58 23.66
N THR A 88 -5.74 19.00 22.74
CA THR A 88 -5.67 20.40 22.27
C THR A 88 -6.52 20.69 21.04
N LEU A 89 -7.02 19.65 20.39
CA LEU A 89 -7.66 19.72 19.09
C LEU A 89 -9.11 20.19 19.24
N THR A 90 -9.50 21.21 18.48
CA THR A 90 -10.86 21.79 18.52
C THR A 90 -11.70 21.38 17.32
N LEU A 91 -13.02 21.40 17.48
CA LEU A 91 -13.96 21.03 16.40
C LEU A 91 -13.87 22.03 15.24
N GLU A 92 -13.66 23.30 15.57
CA GLU A 92 -13.55 24.39 14.60
C GLU A 92 -12.34 24.20 13.68
N GLU A 93 -11.18 23.82 14.23
CA GLU A 93 -9.96 23.55 13.45
C GLU A 93 -10.15 22.35 12.51
N VAL A 94 -10.79 21.28 13.00
CA VAL A 94 -11.10 20.09 12.18
C VAL A 94 -12.03 20.44 11.03
N ASN A 95 -13.08 21.21 11.30
CA ASN A 95 -14.05 21.60 10.29
C ASN A 95 -13.47 22.58 9.26
N SER A 96 -12.57 23.48 9.69
CA SER A 96 -11.80 24.33 8.78
C SER A 96 -10.93 23.49 7.85
N ALA A 97 -10.15 22.56 8.40
CA ALA A 97 -9.29 21.68 7.61
C ALA A 97 -10.10 20.78 6.66
N ALA A 98 -11.25 20.27 7.11
CA ALA A 98 -12.15 19.46 6.28
C ALA A 98 -12.70 20.27 5.09
N SER A 99 -13.08 21.53 5.32
CA SER A 99 -13.54 22.44 4.28
C SER A 99 -12.44 22.73 3.25
N GLU A 100 -11.22 23.04 3.70
CA GLU A 100 -10.07 23.28 2.83
C GLU A 100 -9.72 22.06 1.97
N LEU A 101 -9.69 20.87 2.57
CA LEU A 101 -9.42 19.62 1.87
C LEU A 101 -10.52 19.31 0.84
N CYS A 102 -11.79 19.47 1.22
CA CYS A 102 -12.91 19.23 0.31
C CYS A 102 -12.93 20.23 -0.85
N ALA A 103 -12.59 21.50 -0.60
CA ALA A 103 -12.46 22.52 -1.63
C ALA A 103 -11.36 22.16 -2.64
N HIS A 104 -10.22 21.67 -2.16
CA HIS A 104 -9.13 21.21 -3.02
C HIS A 104 -9.52 20.00 -3.89
N ILE A 105 -10.22 19.02 -3.33
CA ILE A 105 -10.62 17.80 -4.05
C ILE A 105 -11.71 18.06 -5.09
N THR A 106 -12.68 18.92 -4.78
CA THR A 106 -13.89 19.12 -5.60
C THR A 106 -13.79 20.30 -6.57
N GLY A 107 -12.75 21.13 -6.48
CA GLY A 107 -12.64 22.36 -7.27
C GLY A 107 -13.70 23.41 -6.92
N LEU A 108 -14.35 23.31 -5.75
CA LEU A 108 -15.41 24.24 -5.32
C LEU A 108 -14.94 25.69 -5.18
N ASN A 109 -13.63 25.95 -5.24
CA ASN A 109 -13.03 27.28 -5.11
C ASN A 109 -12.56 27.89 -6.45
N ASP A 110 -13.09 27.43 -7.59
CA ASP A 110 -12.72 27.91 -8.93
C ASP A 110 -13.22 29.35 -9.20
N GLY A 111 -12.60 30.32 -8.55
CA GLY A 111 -12.22 31.61 -9.14
C GLY A 111 -10.77 31.61 -9.65
N GLU A 112 -9.96 30.62 -9.28
CA GLU A 112 -8.66 30.37 -9.91
C GLU A 112 -8.70 29.07 -10.69
N ALA A 113 -8.40 29.17 -11.99
CA ALA A 113 -8.26 28.05 -12.89
C ALA A 113 -7.43 26.95 -12.23
N GLY A 114 -8.05 25.77 -12.03
CA GLY A 114 -7.44 24.59 -11.44
C GLY A 114 -5.97 24.49 -11.80
N SER A 115 -5.13 24.67 -10.78
CA SER A 115 -3.69 24.46 -10.92
C SER A 115 -3.51 23.06 -11.47
N ARG A 116 -3.00 23.02 -12.71
CA ARG A 116 -2.72 21.82 -13.49
C ARG A 116 -2.06 20.81 -12.55
N GLY A 117 -2.80 19.78 -12.15
CA GLY A 117 -2.30 18.73 -11.27
C GLY A 117 -0.97 18.18 -11.80
N PRO A 118 -0.11 17.60 -10.95
CA PRO A 118 1.17 17.08 -11.40
C PRO A 118 0.92 16.10 -12.54
N SER A 119 1.48 16.41 -13.72
CA SER A 119 1.42 15.52 -14.87
C SER A 119 2.28 14.31 -14.54
N TRP A 120 1.69 13.30 -13.90
CA TRP A 120 2.32 11.99 -13.81
C TRP A 120 2.57 11.53 -15.24
N PRO A 121 3.83 11.30 -15.65
CA PRO A 121 4.09 10.75 -16.96
C PRO A 121 3.42 9.37 -17.01
N SER A 122 2.46 9.23 -17.92
CA SER A 122 1.88 7.93 -18.25
C SER A 122 3.03 6.96 -18.55
N PRO A 123 3.02 5.71 -18.04
CA PRO A 123 4.09 4.77 -18.34
C PRO A 123 4.13 4.55 -19.85
N ALA A 124 5.19 5.04 -20.50
CA ALA A 124 5.39 4.81 -21.92
C ALA A 124 5.34 3.29 -22.19
N PRO A 125 4.69 2.84 -23.28
CA PRO A 125 4.68 1.43 -23.62
C PRO A 125 6.13 0.98 -23.76
N ARG A 126 6.51 0.02 -22.91
CA ARG A 126 7.87 -0.52 -22.82
C ARG A 126 8.25 -1.00 -24.22
N GLY A 127 9.11 -0.22 -24.88
CA GLY A 127 9.58 -0.49 -26.23
C GLY A 127 10.11 -1.91 -26.32
N ALA A 128 9.75 -2.59 -27.41
CA ALA A 128 10.27 -3.91 -27.75
C ALA A 128 11.80 -3.93 -27.61
N PRO A 129 12.40 -5.03 -27.10
CA PRO A 129 13.85 -5.10 -26.94
C PRO A 129 14.53 -5.06 -28.31
N THR A 130 15.07 -3.89 -28.63
CA THR A 130 16.06 -3.69 -29.69
C THR A 130 17.38 -4.32 -29.26
N GLY A 131 17.87 -5.27 -30.06
CA GLY A 131 19.28 -5.65 -30.10
C GLY A 131 19.66 -6.85 -29.26
N THR A 132 19.42 -8.06 -29.77
CA THR A 132 20.19 -9.24 -29.40
C THR A 132 21.65 -9.07 -29.85
N PRO A 133 22.65 -9.20 -28.95
CA PRO A 133 24.03 -9.32 -29.39
C PRO A 133 24.21 -10.70 -30.05
N ARG A 134 24.55 -10.67 -31.33
CA ARG A 134 24.84 -11.81 -32.21
C ARG A 134 25.95 -12.67 -31.60
N ARG A 135 25.58 -13.71 -30.86
CA ARG A 135 26.51 -14.76 -30.42
C ARG A 135 26.82 -15.64 -31.64
N SER A 136 28.03 -15.49 -32.16
CA SER A 136 28.57 -16.29 -33.26
C SER A 136 28.52 -17.78 -32.95
N SER A 137 27.86 -18.55 -33.81
CA SER A 137 27.83 -20.01 -33.79
C SER A 137 29.24 -20.60 -33.93
N PRO A 138 29.63 -21.60 -33.13
CA PRO A 138 30.74 -22.46 -33.49
C PRO A 138 30.30 -23.48 -34.53
N ARG A 139 31.16 -23.62 -35.55
CA ARG A 139 31.08 -24.51 -36.71
C ARG A 139 30.79 -25.97 -36.33
N THR A 140 29.97 -26.59 -37.15
CA THR A 140 29.85 -28.04 -37.35
C THR A 140 31.23 -28.68 -37.54
N ALA A 141 31.52 -29.70 -36.74
CA ALA A 141 32.56 -30.68 -37.00
C ALA A 141 31.97 -32.10 -36.83
N SER A 142 31.89 -32.78 -37.95
CA SER A 142 31.67 -34.22 -38.11
C SER A 142 32.69 -35.03 -37.31
N ALA A 143 32.27 -36.13 -36.67
CA ALA A 143 32.66 -37.50 -37.06
C ALA A 143 32.51 -38.56 -35.95
N ARG A 144 32.01 -39.72 -36.40
CA ARG A 144 32.47 -41.10 -36.10
C ARG A 144 31.93 -41.86 -34.87
N ARG A 145 31.33 -43.00 -35.24
CA ARG A 145 30.93 -44.20 -34.48
C ARG A 145 31.99 -44.70 -33.48
N SER A 146 31.51 -45.33 -32.39
CA SER A 146 31.91 -46.69 -32.01
C SER A 146 30.97 -47.33 -30.97
N HIS A 147 30.90 -48.66 -31.04
CA HIS A 147 30.04 -49.62 -30.34
C HIS A 147 30.25 -49.76 -28.82
N GLY A 148 29.26 -50.40 -28.15
CA GLY A 148 29.44 -51.17 -26.90
C GLY A 148 28.34 -50.89 -25.87
N ARG A 149 27.22 -51.65 -25.84
CA ARG A 149 27.00 -52.94 -25.14
C ARG A 149 26.79 -52.79 -23.62
N ALA A 150 25.55 -53.03 -23.16
CA ALA A 150 25.14 -53.89 -22.02
C ALA A 150 23.82 -53.38 -21.41
N GLY A 151 22.85 -54.30 -21.23
CA GLY A 151 21.50 -54.02 -20.71
C GLY A 151 21.40 -54.02 -19.17
N PRO A 152 20.38 -54.68 -18.61
CA PRO A 152 19.15 -54.05 -18.14
C PRO A 152 18.94 -54.24 -16.62
N THR A 153 17.92 -53.59 -16.02
CA THR A 153 16.96 -54.16 -15.02
C THR A 153 16.22 -53.05 -14.23
N SER A 154 14.88 -53.11 -14.24
CA SER A 154 13.98 -53.36 -13.08
C SER A 154 13.57 -52.07 -12.35
N SER A 155 12.35 -51.56 -12.57
CA SER A 155 11.08 -51.95 -11.92
C SER A 155 10.92 -51.40 -10.50
N ARG A 156 9.80 -50.67 -10.29
CA ARG A 156 8.95 -50.50 -9.08
C ARG A 156 8.36 -49.09 -9.07
N SER A 157 7.10 -48.92 -9.48
CA SER A 157 5.85 -49.22 -8.78
C SER A 157 5.36 -48.06 -7.93
N ARG A 158 4.24 -47.49 -8.40
CA ARG A 158 3.22 -46.74 -7.66
C ARG A 158 3.01 -47.27 -6.25
N THR A 159 2.76 -46.37 -5.30
CA THR A 159 1.44 -46.25 -4.64
C THR A 159 1.35 -44.96 -3.83
N SER A 160 0.36 -44.17 -4.20
CA SER A 160 -0.29 -43.13 -3.42
C SER A 160 -1.21 -43.76 -2.35
N SER A 161 -1.28 -43.13 -1.18
CA SER A 161 -2.38 -43.15 -0.19
C SER A 161 -1.86 -43.40 1.22
N CYS A 162 -1.89 -42.37 2.06
CA CYS A 162 -2.25 -42.54 3.46
C CYS A 162 -3.00 -41.30 3.95
N ARG A 163 -4.18 -41.58 4.50
CA ARG A 163 -5.21 -40.71 5.02
C ARG A 163 -5.50 -41.27 6.41
N THR A 164 -5.29 -40.49 7.48
CA THR A 164 -5.95 -40.59 8.81
C THR A 164 -5.31 -39.50 9.69
N ARG A 165 -6.04 -38.52 10.25
CA ARG A 165 -6.94 -38.62 11.42
C ARG A 165 -6.30 -39.39 12.58
N SER A 166 -5.55 -38.67 13.43
CA SER A 166 -5.86 -38.31 14.81
C SER A 166 -4.63 -37.67 15.44
#